data_AF-A0A9E0ZFK8-F1
#
_entry.id   AF-A0A9E0ZFK8-F1
#
_cell.length_a   1.000
_cell.length_b   1.000
_cell.length_c   1.000
_cell.angle_alpha   90.00
_cell.angle_beta   90.00
_cell.angle_gamma   90.00
#
_symmetry.space_group_name_H-M   'P 1'
#
loop_
_entity.id
_entity.type
_entity.pdbx_description
1 polymer ?
#
loop_
_entity_poly.entity_id
_entity_poly.type
_entity_poly.pdbx_seq_one_letter_code
_entity_poly.pdbx_strand_id
1 'polypeptide(L)'
;MDINEINNKENNRGVSLKGSSWGDLELSFEDGTMSKNIEYDEFAIKLKYKVDTYNYNYEFSYFSFQIMNGGRGYDLYVADENFTVARDFRPYGGYRYEGYIPVNFYRPGDYVIQVKAVIVNDDTYETSETEIAELHLVMEYPNNEKILTSNVRYYEMESCWNSTLSENKEYGFPIYLRDGVLVTAGRETGETAKCPDKSGEIVENSVTYSYNDISVNPTQMGARYLVGLFHTHPPINKCDDNVWKKLGPSSKDKEIIKTYNIQVPGFVYDYDDVGSQYVYGGHELYLNAKIYTYGVERRDYNLDEYPDELHGR
;
A
#
# COMPACT_ATOMS: atom_id res chain seq x y z
N MET A 1 30.47 -11.78 -9.56
CA MET A 1 30.50 -12.57 -8.31
C MET A 1 29.13 -12.38 -7.71
N ASP A 2 28.28 -13.39 -7.91
CA ASP A 2 26.88 -13.41 -7.51
C ASP A 2 26.74 -13.32 -5.99
N ILE A 3 25.79 -12.50 -5.52
CA ILE A 3 25.44 -12.30 -4.10
C ILE A 3 24.22 -13.18 -3.71
N ASN A 4 23.73 -14.02 -4.64
CA ASN A 4 22.59 -14.91 -4.45
C ASN A 4 23.00 -16.29 -3.91
N GLU A 5 23.69 -16.36 -2.77
CA GLU A 5 23.89 -17.65 -2.07
C GLU A 5 24.44 -17.49 -0.65
N ILE A 6 23.69 -16.81 0.23
CA ILE A 6 23.91 -16.94 1.68
C ILE A 6 22.57 -17.28 2.36
N ASN A 7 22.30 -18.57 2.41
CA ASN A 7 21.65 -19.29 3.51
C ASN A 7 20.22 -18.90 3.90
N ASN A 8 19.33 -19.04 2.92
CA ASN A 8 18.00 -19.63 3.15
C ASN A 8 18.16 -21.08 3.66
N LYS A 9 18.16 -21.33 4.98
CA LYS A 9 17.72 -22.63 5.55
C LYS A 9 17.64 -22.78 7.08
N GLU A 10 18.02 -21.79 7.89
CA GLU A 10 17.86 -21.87 9.34
C GLU A 10 17.11 -20.63 9.83
N ASN A 11 15.81 -20.79 10.17
CA ASN A 11 14.95 -19.93 11.02
C ASN A 11 13.44 -19.97 10.68
N ASN A 12 12.96 -20.91 9.87
CA ASN A 12 11.51 -21.06 9.58
C ASN A 12 10.75 -21.94 10.59
N ARG A 13 11.10 -21.87 11.88
CA ARG A 13 10.31 -22.50 12.95
C ARG A 13 10.14 -21.48 14.07
N GLY A 14 8.89 -21.32 14.53
CA GLY A 14 8.50 -20.35 15.55
C GLY A 14 9.50 -20.26 16.69
N VAL A 15 9.77 -19.03 17.13
CA VAL A 15 10.74 -18.79 18.19
C VAL A 15 10.11 -19.25 19.51
N SER A 16 10.66 -20.32 20.09
CA SER A 16 10.39 -20.74 21.46
C SER A 16 11.41 -20.05 22.35
N LEU A 17 11.05 -18.88 22.90
CA LEU A 17 11.85 -18.19 23.89
C LEU A 17 11.52 -18.78 25.25
N LYS A 18 12.41 -19.64 25.78
CA LYS A 18 12.39 -20.00 27.21
C LYS A 18 12.78 -18.78 28.02
N GLY A 19 11.78 -18.08 28.55
CA GLY A 19 11.98 -16.69 28.94
C GLY A 19 11.83 -16.37 30.43
N SER A 20 10.93 -17.03 31.16
CA SER A 20 10.59 -16.58 32.50
C SER A 20 10.15 -17.74 33.40
N SER A 21 10.20 -17.61 34.73
CA SER A 21 9.71 -18.66 35.64
C SER A 21 8.18 -18.87 35.61
N TRP A 22 7.47 -18.14 34.75
CA TRP A 22 6.01 -18.01 34.76
C TRP A 22 5.35 -18.51 33.46
N GLY A 23 6.03 -18.37 32.31
CA GLY A 23 5.58 -18.93 31.02
C GLY A 23 6.39 -18.52 29.79
N ASP A 24 6.01 -19.08 28.65
CA ASP A 24 6.58 -18.84 27.31
C ASP A 24 5.51 -18.42 26.30
N LEU A 25 5.90 -17.55 25.37
CA LEU A 25 5.13 -17.17 24.18
C LEU A 25 5.83 -17.67 22.91
N GLU A 26 5.10 -18.42 22.09
CA GLU A 26 5.44 -18.66 20.69
C GLU A 26 4.46 -17.88 19.81
N LEU A 27 4.98 -17.15 18.83
CA LEU A 27 4.21 -16.33 17.89
C LEU A 27 4.72 -16.55 16.47
N SER A 28 3.82 -16.54 15.49
CA SER A 28 4.12 -16.63 14.06
C SER A 28 2.96 -16.07 13.24
N PHE A 29 3.14 -15.87 11.93
CA PHE A 29 2.01 -15.71 11.00
C PHE A 29 1.21 -17.03 10.88
N GLU A 30 0.02 -16.97 10.29
CA GLU A 30 -0.87 -18.16 10.12
C GLU A 30 -0.17 -19.34 9.42
N ASP A 31 0.78 -19.08 8.52
CA ASP A 31 1.58 -20.08 7.82
C ASP A 31 2.81 -20.59 8.61
N GLY A 32 3.02 -20.09 9.84
CA GLY A 32 4.13 -20.45 10.71
C GLY A 32 5.43 -19.67 10.47
N THR A 33 5.43 -18.69 9.56
CA THR A 33 6.61 -17.83 9.31
C THR A 33 6.77 -16.74 10.37
N MET A 34 7.98 -16.18 10.48
CA MET A 34 8.29 -15.04 11.34
C MET A 34 8.39 -13.72 10.56
N SER A 35 8.37 -13.80 9.23
CA SER A 35 8.52 -12.65 8.34
C SER A 35 7.61 -12.83 7.13
N LYS A 36 6.87 -11.78 6.76
CA LYS A 36 5.95 -11.82 5.62
C LYS A 36 6.02 -10.54 4.81
N ASN A 37 6.00 -10.70 3.49
CA ASN A 37 5.74 -9.61 2.56
C ASN A 37 4.29 -9.76 2.07
N ILE A 38 3.50 -8.71 2.17
CA ILE A 38 2.08 -8.69 1.78
C ILE A 38 1.81 -7.56 0.79
N GLU A 39 0.78 -7.76 -0.02
CA GLU A 39 0.25 -6.71 -0.88
C GLU A 39 -0.69 -5.77 -0.11
N TYR A 40 -0.99 -4.62 -0.71
CA TYR A 40 -1.81 -3.58 -0.07
C TYR A 40 -3.26 -4.01 0.22
N ASP A 41 -3.78 -5.00 -0.50
CA ASP A 41 -5.13 -5.54 -0.38
C ASP A 41 -5.20 -6.79 0.51
N GLU A 42 -4.05 -7.29 0.96
CA GLU A 42 -3.90 -8.34 1.98
C GLU A 42 -3.82 -7.74 3.41
N PHE A 43 -4.44 -6.58 3.62
CA PHE A 43 -4.33 -5.79 4.84
C PHE A 43 -4.79 -6.53 6.11
N ALA A 44 -5.64 -7.55 5.98
CA ALA A 44 -6.11 -8.36 7.10
C ALA A 44 -5.22 -9.60 7.30
N ILE A 45 -4.50 -9.64 8.43
CA ILE A 45 -3.59 -10.74 8.77
C ILE A 45 -4.03 -11.45 10.06
N LYS A 46 -3.50 -12.66 10.26
CA LYS A 46 -3.68 -13.44 11.49
C LYS A 46 -2.33 -13.86 12.03
N LEU A 47 -2.10 -13.59 13.31
CA LEU A 47 -0.94 -14.07 14.05
C LEU A 47 -1.34 -15.30 14.86
N LYS A 48 -0.67 -16.42 14.61
CA LYS A 48 -0.84 -17.65 15.38
C LYS A 48 0.00 -17.59 16.65
N TYR A 49 -0.61 -17.88 17.79
CA TYR A 49 0.09 -17.87 19.07
C TYR A 49 -0.08 -19.18 19.84
N LYS A 50 0.90 -19.43 20.72
CA LYS A 50 0.82 -20.39 21.82
C LYS A 50 1.45 -19.78 23.06
N VAL A 51 0.71 -19.73 24.16
CA VAL A 51 1.20 -19.31 25.48
C VAL A 51 1.14 -20.50 26.43
N ASP A 52 2.28 -20.81 27.02
CA ASP A 52 2.45 -21.92 27.95
C ASP A 52 2.79 -21.35 29.34
N THR A 53 1.93 -21.54 30.34
CA THR A 53 2.26 -21.19 31.74
C THR A 53 2.91 -22.38 32.45
N TYR A 54 3.78 -22.12 33.43
CA TYR A 54 4.62 -23.16 34.05
C TYR A 54 4.04 -23.75 35.35
N ASN A 55 2.99 -23.15 35.90
CA ASN A 55 2.27 -23.65 37.08
C ASN A 55 0.77 -23.30 36.98
N TYR A 56 -0.08 -24.03 37.70
CA TYR A 56 -1.54 -23.84 37.73
C TYR A 56 -1.99 -22.55 38.42
N ASN A 57 -1.10 -21.86 39.14
CA ASN A 57 -1.36 -20.55 39.73
C ASN A 57 -1.16 -19.39 38.73
N TYR A 58 -0.67 -19.66 37.52
CA TYR A 58 -0.40 -18.63 36.52
C TYR A 58 -1.36 -18.78 35.34
N GLU A 59 -2.12 -17.72 35.07
CA GLU A 59 -3.04 -17.64 33.95
C GLU A 59 -2.63 -16.56 32.95
N PHE A 60 -2.86 -16.84 31.66
CA PHE A 60 -2.75 -15.83 30.61
C PHE A 60 -3.86 -14.80 30.77
N SER A 61 -3.51 -13.51 30.71
CA SER A 61 -4.45 -12.40 30.83
C SER A 61 -4.69 -11.70 29.49
N TYR A 62 -3.67 -11.07 28.94
CA TYR A 62 -3.77 -10.33 27.67
C TYR A 62 -2.40 -10.24 26.99
N PHE A 63 -2.38 -9.75 25.74
CA PHE A 63 -1.13 -9.43 25.04
C PHE A 63 -0.83 -7.94 25.11
N SER A 64 0.44 -7.60 25.36
CA SER A 64 0.98 -6.27 25.12
C SER A 64 1.62 -6.24 23.75
N PHE A 65 1.32 -5.22 22.95
CA PHE A 65 1.78 -5.09 21.57
C PHE A 65 2.46 -3.76 21.32
N GLN A 66 3.46 -3.78 20.45
CA GLN A 66 4.06 -2.59 19.89
C GLN A 66 4.40 -2.85 18.42
N ILE A 67 4.07 -1.90 17.53
CA ILE A 67 4.51 -1.94 16.14
C ILE A 67 5.60 -0.89 15.94
N MET A 68 6.71 -1.28 15.34
CA MET A 68 7.80 -0.36 15.03
C MET A 68 8.00 -0.22 13.52
N ASN A 69 8.24 0.99 13.03
CA ASN A 69 8.72 1.26 11.69
C ASN A 69 9.89 2.25 11.79
N GLY A 70 11.10 1.82 11.41
CA GLY A 70 12.29 2.68 11.48
C GLY A 70 12.61 3.26 12.87
N GLY A 71 12.24 2.58 13.95
CA GLY A 71 12.41 3.05 15.34
C GLY A 71 11.24 3.88 15.89
N ARG A 72 10.21 4.19 15.08
CA ARG A 72 8.97 4.82 15.54
C ARG A 72 7.98 3.77 16.03
N GLY A 73 7.54 3.89 17.28
CA GLY A 73 6.54 3.00 17.88
C GLY A 73 5.11 3.46 17.61
N TYR A 74 4.24 2.52 17.27
CA TYR A 74 2.80 2.69 17.08
C TYR A 74 2.05 1.71 17.96
N ASP A 75 0.92 2.15 18.48
CA ASP A 75 0.01 1.27 19.21
C ASP A 75 -0.69 0.32 18.24
N LEU A 76 -0.75 -0.96 18.60
CA LEU A 76 -1.51 -1.94 17.83
C LEU A 76 -2.96 -1.97 18.32
N TYR A 77 -3.91 -1.69 17.42
CA TYR A 77 -5.32 -1.93 17.70
C TYR A 77 -5.69 -3.36 17.32
N VAL A 78 -5.90 -4.20 18.33
CA VAL A 78 -6.48 -5.55 18.15
C VAL A 78 -7.98 -5.45 18.35
N ALA A 79 -8.75 -6.00 17.42
CA ALA A 79 -10.19 -6.13 17.61
C ALA A 79 -10.46 -7.22 18.66
N ASP A 80 -10.79 -6.81 19.89
CA ASP A 80 -11.08 -7.71 21.03
C ASP A 80 -12.12 -8.80 20.70
N GLU A 81 -12.99 -8.57 19.72
CA GLU A 81 -14.13 -9.43 19.39
C GLU A 81 -13.77 -10.71 18.61
N ASN A 82 -12.51 -10.90 18.17
CA ASN A 82 -12.13 -12.03 17.30
C ASN A 82 -11.04 -12.95 17.89
N PHE A 83 -10.78 -12.84 19.20
CA PHE A 83 -9.79 -13.64 19.88
C PHE A 83 -10.33 -15.05 20.14
N THR A 84 -9.79 -16.07 19.47
CA THR A 84 -10.17 -17.47 19.74
C THR A 84 -9.13 -18.11 20.64
N VAL A 85 -9.54 -18.56 21.83
CA VAL A 85 -8.64 -19.21 22.80
C VAL A 85 -9.10 -20.64 23.03
N ALA A 86 -8.25 -21.60 22.65
CA ALA A 86 -8.32 -22.95 23.19
C ALA A 86 -7.46 -22.99 24.46
N ARG A 87 -8.04 -23.39 25.59
CA ARG A 87 -7.34 -23.57 26.87
C ARG A 87 -7.26 -25.05 27.21
N ASP A 88 -6.05 -25.57 27.27
CA ASP A 88 -5.77 -26.95 27.66
C ASP A 88 -5.02 -27.00 28.99
N PHE A 89 -5.51 -27.83 29.91
CA PHE A 89 -4.82 -28.11 31.17
C PHE A 89 -3.68 -29.12 30.95
N ARG A 90 -2.48 -28.80 31.44
CA ARG A 90 -1.33 -29.71 31.39
C ARG A 90 -1.01 -30.17 32.81
N PRO A 91 -1.27 -31.44 33.15
CA PRO A 91 -0.91 -31.99 34.45
C PRO A 91 0.59 -31.74 34.71
N TYR A 92 0.89 -31.09 35.84
CA TYR A 92 2.26 -30.74 36.26
C TYR A 92 3.00 -29.68 35.40
N GLY A 93 2.30 -28.99 34.49
CA GLY A 93 2.91 -28.01 33.57
C GLY A 93 2.01 -26.80 33.24
N GLY A 94 1.13 -26.40 34.16
CA GLY A 94 0.27 -25.22 34.02
C GLY A 94 -0.79 -25.33 32.92
N TYR A 95 -1.09 -24.20 32.28
CA TYR A 95 -2.06 -24.09 31.19
C TYR A 95 -1.36 -23.84 29.86
N ARG A 96 -2.03 -24.25 28.78
CA ARG A 96 -1.67 -23.90 27.41
C ARG A 96 -2.84 -23.15 26.78
N TYR A 97 -2.52 -22.01 26.17
CA TYR A 97 -3.45 -21.18 25.43
C TYR A 97 -2.99 -21.12 23.97
N GLU A 98 -3.86 -21.48 23.03
CA GLU A 98 -3.56 -21.45 21.60
C GLU A 98 -4.66 -20.74 20.83
N GLY A 99 -4.29 -20.02 19.77
CA GLY A 99 -5.26 -19.24 19.03
C GLY A 99 -4.68 -18.39 17.91
N TYR A 100 -5.51 -17.44 17.46
CA TYR A 100 -5.17 -16.46 16.43
C TYR A 100 -5.51 -15.05 16.90
N ILE A 101 -4.64 -14.09 16.58
CA ILE A 101 -4.81 -12.66 16.79
C ILE A 101 -5.04 -12.03 15.41
N PRO A 102 -6.24 -11.54 15.10
CA PRO A 102 -6.48 -10.82 13.86
C PRO A 102 -5.98 -9.39 13.98
N VAL A 103 -5.26 -8.94 12.95
CA VAL A 103 -4.70 -7.59 12.87
C VAL A 103 -4.93 -7.04 11.46
N ASN A 104 -5.34 -5.78 11.37
CA ASN A 104 -5.45 -5.09 10.08
C ASN A 104 -4.35 -4.03 9.95
N PHE A 105 -3.70 -3.98 8.79
CA PHE A 105 -2.67 -2.98 8.43
C PHE A 105 -3.14 -2.12 7.27
N TYR A 106 -3.46 -0.85 7.51
CA TYR A 106 -3.95 0.08 6.49
C TYR A 106 -2.86 0.94 5.86
N ARG A 107 -1.63 0.86 6.37
CA ARG A 107 -0.49 1.66 5.89
C ARG A 107 0.65 0.78 5.39
N PRO A 108 1.01 0.84 4.10
CA PRO A 108 2.23 0.25 3.58
C PRO A 108 3.48 0.70 4.35
N GLY A 109 4.44 -0.21 4.53
CA GLY A 109 5.63 0.02 5.34
C GLY A 109 6.35 -1.27 5.71
N ASP A 110 7.53 -1.12 6.29
CA ASP A 110 8.32 -2.20 6.89
C ASP A 110 8.18 -2.14 8.42
N TYR A 111 7.60 -3.18 9.00
CA TYR A 111 7.17 -3.21 10.38
C TYR A 111 7.83 -4.34 11.17
N VAL A 112 8.23 -4.03 12.40
CA VAL A 112 8.52 -5.03 13.44
C VAL A 112 7.36 -5.03 14.43
N ILE A 113 6.69 -6.16 14.58
CA ILE A 113 5.60 -6.36 15.53
C ILE A 113 6.19 -7.06 16.76
N GLN A 114 6.23 -6.36 17.89
CA GLN A 114 6.67 -6.88 19.17
C GLN A 114 5.47 -7.25 20.03
N VAL A 115 5.50 -8.45 20.60
CA VAL A 115 4.40 -8.98 21.42
C VAL A 115 4.94 -9.59 22.69
N LYS A 116 4.28 -9.30 23.82
CA LYS A 116 4.47 -10.00 25.09
C LYS A 116 3.14 -10.55 25.57
N ALA A 117 3.15 -11.72 26.19
CA ALA A 117 2.00 -12.20 26.95
C ALA A 117 2.11 -11.72 28.40
N VAL A 118 1.03 -11.15 28.91
CA VAL A 118 0.88 -10.80 30.33
C VAL A 118 0.25 -11.97 31.05
N ILE A 119 0.95 -12.48 32.04
CA ILE A 119 0.58 -13.59 32.89
C ILE A 119 0.26 -13.06 34.29
N VAL A 120 -0.82 -13.54 34.89
CA VAL A 120 -1.26 -13.14 36.24
C VAL A 120 -1.09 -14.34 37.18
N ASN A 121 -0.61 -14.08 38.39
CA ASN A 121 -0.68 -15.02 39.49
C ASN A 121 -2.05 -14.94 40.16
N ASP A 122 -2.84 -16.02 40.13
CA ASP A 122 -4.19 -16.04 40.68
C ASP A 122 -4.24 -15.86 42.20
N ASP A 123 -3.17 -16.23 42.92
CA ASP A 123 -3.10 -16.13 44.38
C ASP A 123 -2.75 -14.71 44.84
N THR A 124 -1.86 -14.01 44.13
CA THR A 124 -1.32 -12.70 44.53
C THR A 124 -1.81 -11.54 43.69
N TYR A 125 -2.44 -11.80 42.55
CA TYR A 125 -2.81 -10.84 41.50
C TYR A 125 -1.61 -10.05 40.93
N GLU A 126 -0.38 -10.53 41.13
CA GLU A 126 0.81 -9.95 40.53
C GLU A 126 0.89 -10.31 39.05
N THR A 127 1.26 -9.34 38.22
CA THR A 127 1.46 -9.51 36.78
C THR A 127 2.93 -9.76 36.46
N SER A 128 3.17 -10.54 35.40
CA SER A 128 4.50 -10.78 34.82
C SER A 128 4.37 -10.83 33.31
N GLU A 129 5.43 -10.46 32.59
CA GLU A 129 5.47 -10.48 31.13
C GLU A 129 6.39 -11.59 30.64
N THR A 130 6.05 -12.22 29.52
CA THR A 130 6.98 -13.08 28.79
C THR A 130 8.09 -12.26 28.14
N GLU A 131 9.13 -12.95 27.65
CA GLU A 131 10.05 -12.37 26.68
C GLU A 131 9.31 -11.87 25.42
N ILE A 132 9.92 -10.89 24.75
CA ILE A 132 9.35 -10.28 23.54
C ILE A 132 9.46 -11.26 22.38
N ALA A 133 8.32 -11.58 21.76
CA ALA A 133 8.26 -12.21 20.46
C ALA A 133 8.21 -11.14 19.36
N GLU A 134 9.02 -11.29 18.31
CA GLU A 134 9.10 -10.34 17.20
C GLU A 134 8.67 -10.98 15.87
N LEU A 135 7.86 -10.27 15.09
CA LEU A 135 7.52 -10.61 13.71
C LEU A 135 7.89 -9.46 12.78
N HIS A 136 8.25 -9.78 11.54
CA HIS A 136 8.52 -8.78 10.51
C HIS A 136 7.44 -8.79 9.43
N LEU A 137 6.92 -7.61 9.09
CA LEU A 137 5.90 -7.45 8.05
C LEU A 137 6.29 -6.32 7.10
N VAL A 138 6.43 -6.62 5.82
CA VAL A 138 6.54 -5.60 4.77
C VAL A 138 5.23 -5.56 3.99
N MET A 139 4.62 -4.39 3.92
CA MET A 139 3.44 -4.12 3.09
C MET A 139 3.80 -3.10 2.02
N GLU A 140 3.63 -3.45 0.75
CA GLU A 140 3.98 -2.57 -0.36
C GLU A 140 2.78 -1.75 -0.86
N TYR A 141 3.03 -0.55 -1.39
CA TYR A 141 2.02 0.18 -2.17
C TYR A 141 1.71 -0.55 -3.49
N PRO A 142 0.51 -0.35 -4.07
CA PRO A 142 0.16 -0.87 -5.39
C PRO A 142 1.16 -0.38 -6.45
N ASN A 143 1.60 -1.29 -7.32
CA ASN A 143 2.35 -0.93 -8.51
C ASN A 143 1.43 -0.52 -9.67
N ASN A 144 2.05 -0.06 -10.75
CA ASN A 144 1.34 0.34 -11.97
C ASN A 144 0.41 -0.73 -12.53
N GLU A 145 0.80 -2.01 -12.53
CA GLU A 145 -0.02 -3.12 -13.00
C GLU A 145 -1.29 -3.27 -12.17
N LYS A 146 -1.17 -3.32 -10.84
CA LYS A 146 -2.31 -3.45 -9.92
C LYS A 146 -3.30 -2.29 -10.08
N ILE A 147 -2.80 -1.07 -10.24
CA ILE A 147 -3.64 0.11 -10.51
C ILE A 147 -4.38 -0.05 -11.84
N LEU A 148 -3.67 -0.45 -12.91
CA LEU A 148 -4.23 -0.62 -14.25
C LEU A 148 -5.13 -1.87 -14.41
N THR A 149 -5.15 -2.79 -13.45
CA THR A 149 -6.12 -3.89 -13.43
C THR A 149 -7.30 -3.61 -12.50
N SER A 150 -7.29 -2.49 -11.78
CA SER A 150 -8.34 -2.14 -10.82
C SER A 150 -9.60 -1.55 -11.48
N ASN A 151 -10.68 -1.48 -10.70
CA ASN A 151 -11.93 -0.83 -11.10
C ASN A 151 -11.76 0.66 -11.47
N VAL A 152 -10.72 1.32 -10.94
CA VAL A 152 -10.41 2.73 -11.26
C VAL A 152 -10.17 2.89 -12.77
N ARG A 153 -9.48 1.94 -13.40
CA ARG A 153 -9.29 1.96 -14.86
C ARG A 153 -10.62 1.87 -15.60
N TYR A 154 -11.38 0.82 -15.32
CA TYR A 154 -12.56 0.47 -16.11
C TYR A 154 -13.65 1.55 -16.08
N TYR A 155 -13.79 2.25 -14.95
CA TYR A 155 -14.87 3.23 -14.79
C TYR A 155 -14.40 4.68 -14.95
N GLU A 156 -13.31 5.08 -14.28
CA GLU A 156 -12.93 6.48 -14.22
C GLU A 156 -12.00 6.90 -15.36
N MET A 157 -10.99 6.08 -15.69
CA MET A 157 -10.05 6.40 -16.77
C MET A 157 -10.75 6.39 -18.14
N GLU A 158 -11.55 5.35 -18.42
CA GLU A 158 -12.37 5.27 -19.64
C GLU A 158 -13.41 6.41 -19.73
N SER A 159 -14.03 6.79 -18.61
CA SER A 159 -14.96 7.91 -18.60
C SER A 159 -14.27 9.24 -18.90
N CYS A 160 -13.06 9.47 -18.36
CA CYS A 160 -12.27 10.64 -18.69
C CYS A 160 -11.86 10.66 -20.16
N TRP A 161 -11.48 9.52 -20.73
CA TRP A 161 -11.15 9.42 -22.16
C TRP A 161 -12.34 9.80 -23.05
N ASN A 162 -13.53 9.28 -22.75
CA ASN A 162 -14.74 9.67 -23.48
C ASN A 162 -15.03 11.17 -23.39
N SER A 163 -14.88 11.77 -22.20
CA SER A 163 -14.99 13.23 -22.02
C SER A 163 -13.95 14.01 -22.84
N THR A 164 -12.70 13.53 -22.88
CA THR A 164 -11.64 14.12 -23.70
C THR A 164 -11.97 14.12 -25.17
N LEU A 165 -12.47 13.00 -25.71
CA LEU A 165 -12.87 12.90 -27.11
C LEU A 165 -14.03 13.85 -27.44
N SER A 166 -15.00 14.01 -26.54
CA SER A 166 -16.16 14.88 -26.76
C SER A 166 -15.83 16.38 -26.63
N GLU A 167 -14.99 16.74 -25.68
CA GLU A 167 -14.74 18.15 -25.30
C GLU A 167 -13.40 18.68 -25.81
N ASN A 168 -12.56 17.82 -26.41
CA ASN A 168 -11.22 18.14 -26.88
C ASN A 168 -10.31 18.73 -25.78
N LYS A 169 -10.41 18.19 -24.57
CA LYS A 169 -9.78 18.73 -23.37
C LYS A 169 -9.14 17.62 -22.53
N GLU A 170 -8.01 17.93 -21.90
CA GLU A 170 -7.39 17.05 -20.92
C GLU A 170 -8.27 16.92 -19.67
N TYR A 171 -8.42 15.69 -19.19
CA TYR A 171 -9.00 15.38 -17.88
C TYR A 171 -8.01 14.53 -17.11
N GLY A 172 -7.99 14.69 -15.79
CA GLY A 172 -7.19 13.84 -14.94
C GLY A 172 -7.75 13.74 -13.54
N PHE A 173 -7.19 12.84 -12.75
CA PHE A 173 -7.49 12.74 -11.33
C PHE A 173 -6.33 12.07 -10.56
N PRO A 174 -6.14 12.41 -9.29
CA PRO A 174 -5.32 11.62 -8.38
C PRO A 174 -6.00 10.28 -8.01
N ILE A 175 -5.18 9.25 -7.87
CA ILE A 175 -5.58 7.90 -7.42
C ILE A 175 -5.03 7.69 -6.01
N TYR A 176 -5.88 7.22 -5.11
CA TYR A 176 -5.55 6.99 -3.72
C TYR A 176 -5.76 5.54 -3.31
N LEU A 177 -4.92 5.05 -2.41
CA LEU A 177 -5.18 3.90 -1.57
C LEU A 177 -5.90 4.37 -0.31
N ARG A 178 -7.14 3.93 -0.09
CA ARG A 178 -7.94 4.17 1.11
C ARG A 178 -8.33 2.85 1.73
N ASP A 179 -7.79 2.57 2.92
CA ASP A 179 -8.11 1.38 3.72
C ASP A 179 -8.05 0.06 2.90
N GLY A 180 -6.98 -0.14 2.12
CA GLY A 180 -6.80 -1.32 1.26
C GLY A 180 -7.49 -1.25 -0.10
N VAL A 181 -8.27 -0.18 -0.39
CA VAL A 181 -9.05 -0.04 -1.63
C VAL A 181 -8.57 1.14 -2.47
N LEU A 182 -8.46 0.93 -3.79
CA LEU A 182 -8.15 2.00 -4.73
C LEU A 182 -9.38 2.87 -5.02
N VAL A 183 -9.24 4.19 -4.85
CA VAL A 183 -10.28 5.20 -5.08
C VAL A 183 -9.71 6.40 -5.83
N THR A 184 -10.57 7.23 -6.41
CA THR A 184 -10.16 8.47 -7.11
C THR A 184 -10.64 9.71 -6.36
N ALA A 185 -9.96 10.84 -6.59
CA ALA A 185 -10.53 12.16 -6.26
C ALA A 185 -11.43 12.69 -7.39
N GLY A 186 -11.97 13.88 -7.19
CA GLY A 186 -12.69 14.61 -8.24
C GLY A 186 -11.80 14.85 -9.47
N ARG A 187 -12.46 14.96 -10.62
CA ARG A 187 -11.79 15.21 -11.90
C ARG A 187 -11.26 16.63 -11.93
N GLU A 188 -9.99 16.75 -12.30
CA GLU A 188 -9.35 18.00 -12.68
C GLU A 188 -9.42 18.16 -14.20
N THR A 189 -9.54 19.40 -14.67
CA THR A 189 -9.53 19.69 -16.11
C THR A 189 -8.26 20.42 -16.49
N GLY A 190 -7.54 19.87 -17.46
CA GLY A 190 -6.36 20.49 -18.04
C GLY A 190 -6.72 21.41 -19.21
N GLU A 191 -5.78 21.56 -20.12
CA GLU A 191 -5.92 22.47 -21.26
C GLU A 191 -6.56 21.78 -22.47
N THR A 192 -7.02 22.58 -23.43
CA THR A 192 -7.52 22.13 -24.74
C THR A 192 -6.35 22.10 -25.73
N ALA A 193 -6.30 21.08 -26.60
CA ALA A 193 -5.36 21.10 -27.72
C ALA A 193 -5.61 22.32 -28.61
N LYS A 194 -4.58 23.16 -28.79
CA LYS A 194 -4.61 24.28 -29.74
C LYS A 194 -3.79 23.92 -30.97
N CYS A 195 -4.42 23.99 -32.13
CA CYS A 195 -3.73 23.79 -33.39
C CYS A 195 -2.79 24.98 -33.65
N PRO A 196 -1.50 24.74 -33.90
CA PRO A 196 -0.58 25.80 -34.28
C PRO A 196 -0.89 26.29 -35.70
N ASP A 197 -0.60 27.57 -35.97
CA ASP A 197 -0.76 28.16 -37.32
C ASP A 197 0.32 27.66 -38.33
N LYS A 198 1.27 26.85 -37.86
CA LYS A 198 2.39 26.33 -38.66
C LYS A 198 2.52 24.82 -38.45
N SER A 199 2.96 24.13 -39.50
CA SER A 199 3.35 22.72 -39.42
C SER A 199 4.39 22.50 -38.32
N GLY A 200 4.22 21.42 -37.56
CA GLY A 200 5.13 21.07 -36.47
C GLY A 200 4.49 20.24 -35.38
N GLU A 201 5.29 19.97 -34.34
CA GLU A 201 4.88 19.26 -33.15
C GLU A 201 4.00 20.14 -32.25
N ILE A 202 2.87 19.60 -31.77
CA ILE A 202 2.17 20.13 -30.61
C ILE A 202 2.89 19.60 -29.38
N VAL A 203 3.58 20.48 -28.66
CA VAL A 203 4.10 20.18 -27.33
C VAL A 203 2.93 20.29 -26.36
N GLU A 204 2.49 19.13 -25.87
CA GLU A 204 1.26 18.98 -25.11
C GLU A 204 1.27 19.71 -23.75
N ASN A 205 0.06 19.83 -23.22
CA ASN A 205 -0.23 20.48 -21.97
C ASN A 205 -0.09 19.46 -20.83
N SER A 206 -0.53 19.86 -19.65
CA SER A 206 -0.36 19.04 -18.45
C SER A 206 -1.44 19.38 -17.46
N VAL A 207 -1.94 18.38 -16.74
CA VAL A 207 -2.83 18.60 -15.60
C VAL A 207 -1.98 18.80 -14.35
N THR A 208 -2.20 19.89 -13.62
CA THR A 208 -1.62 20.08 -12.29
C THR A 208 -2.64 19.69 -11.24
N TYR A 209 -2.27 18.79 -10.34
CA TYR A 209 -3.13 18.30 -9.27
C TYR A 209 -2.84 19.01 -7.95
N SER A 210 -3.92 19.21 -7.18
CA SER A 210 -3.81 19.29 -5.73
C SER A 210 -4.10 17.91 -5.13
N TYR A 211 -3.27 17.47 -4.19
CA TYR A 211 -3.49 16.21 -3.48
C TYR A 211 -3.30 16.42 -1.98
N ASN A 212 -3.95 15.56 -1.20
CA ASN A 212 -3.81 15.57 0.25
C ASN A 212 -3.85 14.15 0.79
N ASP A 213 -2.72 13.73 1.36
CA ASP A 213 -2.59 12.48 2.08
C ASP A 213 -3.21 12.60 3.47
N ILE A 214 -3.77 11.50 3.95
CA ILE A 214 -4.22 11.33 5.31
C ILE A 214 -3.48 10.12 5.86
N SER A 215 -2.43 10.39 6.64
CA SER A 215 -1.73 9.34 7.38
C SER A 215 -2.43 9.09 8.71
N VAL A 216 -2.49 7.82 9.08
CA VAL A 216 -3.01 7.33 10.36
C VAL A 216 -2.01 6.34 10.96
N ASN A 217 -2.26 5.89 12.20
CA ASN A 217 -1.56 4.74 12.76
C ASN A 217 -1.68 3.55 11.77
N PRO A 218 -0.62 2.73 11.58
CA PRO A 218 -0.64 1.60 10.65
C PRO A 218 -1.85 0.67 10.76
N THR A 219 -2.46 0.57 11.93
CA THR A 219 -3.58 -0.34 12.21
C THR A 219 -4.92 0.35 12.38
N GLN A 220 -4.97 1.67 12.16
CA GLN A 220 -6.17 2.47 12.23
C GLN A 220 -6.76 2.70 10.83
N MET A 221 -8.09 2.60 10.72
CA MET A 221 -8.82 2.97 9.51
C MET A 221 -8.81 4.49 9.27
N GLY A 222 -9.10 4.91 8.04
CA GLY A 222 -9.17 6.31 7.63
C GLY A 222 -7.91 6.78 6.88
N ALA A 223 -7.02 5.85 6.55
CA ALA A 223 -5.86 6.11 5.72
C ALA A 223 -6.27 6.60 4.33
N ARG A 224 -5.51 7.53 3.76
CA ARG A 224 -5.61 7.88 2.34
C ARG A 224 -4.24 8.30 1.81
N TYR A 225 -3.64 7.45 0.99
CA TYR A 225 -2.31 7.69 0.41
C TYR A 225 -2.40 7.89 -1.09
N LEU A 226 -1.82 8.95 -1.63
CA LEU A 226 -1.65 9.12 -3.07
C LEU A 226 -0.81 7.96 -3.61
N VAL A 227 -1.31 7.27 -4.63
CA VAL A 227 -0.61 6.13 -5.24
C VAL A 227 -0.50 6.22 -6.76
N GLY A 228 -1.11 7.23 -7.38
CA GLY A 228 -0.97 7.45 -8.82
C GLY A 228 -1.60 8.76 -9.28
N LEU A 229 -1.16 9.22 -10.45
CA LEU A 229 -1.73 10.38 -11.13
C LEU A 229 -2.14 9.97 -12.54
N PHE A 230 -3.39 10.25 -12.91
CA PHE A 230 -3.92 9.92 -14.23
C PHE A 230 -4.31 11.18 -14.98
N HIS A 231 -4.00 11.25 -16.28
CA HIS A 231 -4.62 12.17 -17.22
C HIS A 231 -4.84 11.56 -18.60
N THR A 232 -5.53 12.32 -19.45
CA THR A 232 -5.76 12.02 -20.86
C THR A 232 -5.09 13.06 -21.73
N HIS A 233 -4.79 12.72 -22.98
CA HIS A 233 -4.36 13.71 -23.99
C HIS A 233 -5.44 13.97 -25.03
N PRO A 234 -5.74 15.25 -25.37
CA PRO A 234 -6.77 15.59 -26.35
C PRO A 234 -6.41 15.13 -27.77
N PRO A 235 -7.43 14.91 -28.61
CA PRO A 235 -7.23 14.70 -30.02
C PRO A 235 -6.71 15.95 -30.72
N ILE A 236 -5.99 15.74 -31.81
CA ILE A 236 -5.54 16.82 -32.71
C ILE A 236 -6.20 16.69 -34.09
N ASN A 237 -7.28 15.93 -34.18
CA ASN A 237 -8.00 15.62 -35.42
C ASN A 237 -8.54 16.86 -36.16
N LYS A 238 -8.69 17.99 -35.45
CA LYS A 238 -9.13 19.27 -36.04
C LYS A 238 -7.97 20.13 -36.55
N CYS A 239 -6.72 19.69 -36.38
CA CYS A 239 -5.54 20.38 -36.90
C CYS A 239 -5.21 19.90 -38.32
N ASP A 240 -4.40 20.69 -39.03
CA ASP A 240 -3.89 20.35 -40.36
C ASP A 240 -3.05 19.05 -40.33
N ASP A 241 -3.01 18.32 -41.44
CA ASP A 241 -2.34 17.01 -41.58
C ASP A 241 -0.81 17.04 -41.40
N ASN A 242 -0.22 18.24 -41.46
CA ASN A 242 1.20 18.50 -41.23
C ASN A 242 1.52 18.87 -39.77
N VAL A 243 0.51 18.92 -38.90
CA VAL A 243 0.64 19.05 -37.45
C VAL A 243 0.64 17.66 -36.85
N TRP A 244 1.50 17.41 -35.88
CA TRP A 244 1.58 16.11 -35.24
C TRP A 244 1.85 16.22 -33.75
N LYS A 245 1.58 15.16 -33.01
CA LYS A 245 2.01 15.02 -31.61
C LYS A 245 2.63 13.65 -31.39
N LYS A 246 3.58 13.57 -30.46
CA LYS A 246 4.12 12.30 -30.01
C LYS A 246 3.11 11.58 -29.14
N LEU A 247 2.97 10.27 -29.33
CA LEU A 247 2.09 9.44 -28.53
C LEU A 247 2.66 9.17 -27.13
N GLY A 248 1.76 9.10 -26.15
CA GLY A 248 2.08 8.82 -24.76
C GLY A 248 2.59 10.06 -24.00
N PRO A 249 3.33 9.89 -22.89
CA PRO A 249 3.67 10.99 -22.00
C PRO A 249 4.62 11.99 -22.67
N SER A 250 4.22 13.26 -22.64
CA SER A 250 5.00 14.38 -23.13
C SER A 250 6.25 14.61 -22.27
N SER A 251 7.17 15.45 -22.78
CA SER A 251 8.32 15.89 -21.97
C SER A 251 7.87 16.67 -20.72
N LYS A 252 6.78 17.44 -20.84
CA LYS A 252 6.22 18.26 -19.77
C LYS A 252 5.62 17.39 -18.65
N ASP A 253 4.93 16.30 -19.01
CA ASP A 253 4.41 15.34 -18.03
C ASP A 253 5.52 14.73 -17.18
N LYS A 254 6.60 14.33 -17.86
CA LYS A 254 7.79 13.73 -17.23
C LYS A 254 8.55 14.70 -16.34
N GLU A 255 8.43 16.00 -16.58
CA GLU A 255 9.01 17.04 -15.74
C GLU A 255 8.11 17.36 -14.55
N ILE A 256 6.80 17.56 -14.78
CA ILE A 256 5.85 17.93 -13.74
C ILE A 256 5.72 16.83 -12.69
N ILE A 257 5.66 15.55 -13.09
CA ILE A 257 5.53 14.47 -12.11
C ILE A 257 6.68 14.44 -11.09
N LYS A 258 7.88 14.89 -11.50
CA LYS A 258 9.05 14.97 -10.62
C LYS A 258 8.98 16.14 -9.64
N THR A 259 8.13 17.13 -9.88
CA THR A 259 7.96 18.30 -9.00
C THR A 259 7.09 18.01 -7.77
N TYR A 260 6.37 16.89 -7.76
CA TYR A 260 5.56 16.50 -6.62
C TYR A 260 6.41 15.94 -5.48
N ASN A 261 6.07 16.33 -4.25
CA ASN A 261 6.81 15.87 -3.07
C ASN A 261 6.64 14.36 -2.84
N ILE A 262 5.52 13.78 -3.29
CA ILE A 262 5.27 12.34 -3.23
C ILE A 262 5.45 11.78 -4.63
N GLN A 263 6.45 10.92 -4.80
CA GLN A 263 6.73 10.27 -6.07
C GLN A 263 5.78 9.09 -6.25
N VAL A 264 4.96 9.13 -7.32
CA VAL A 264 3.97 8.11 -7.66
C VAL A 264 4.00 7.79 -9.16
N PRO A 265 3.49 6.63 -9.60
CA PRO A 265 3.32 6.35 -11.02
C PRO A 265 2.37 7.35 -11.68
N GLY A 266 2.74 7.77 -12.90
CA GLY A 266 1.93 8.54 -13.81
C GLY A 266 1.29 7.64 -14.87
N PHE A 267 0.05 7.97 -15.23
CA PHE A 267 -0.74 7.26 -16.24
C PHE A 267 -1.30 8.27 -17.22
N VAL A 268 -1.05 8.08 -18.51
CA VAL A 268 -1.64 8.91 -19.56
C VAL A 268 -2.41 8.08 -20.55
N TYR A 269 -3.71 8.36 -20.72
CA TYR A 269 -4.52 7.76 -21.76
C TYR A 269 -4.38 8.57 -23.04
N ASP A 270 -3.80 7.95 -24.06
CA ASP A 270 -3.57 8.57 -25.36
C ASP A 270 -3.76 7.55 -26.48
N TYR A 271 -3.76 8.03 -27.71
CA TYR A 271 -3.84 7.19 -28.89
C TYR A 271 -2.70 6.16 -28.96
N ASP A 272 -3.00 5.05 -29.60
CA ASP A 272 -2.08 3.95 -29.88
C ASP A 272 -2.09 3.67 -31.37
N ASP A 273 -1.14 4.28 -32.10
CA ASP A 273 -0.95 4.01 -33.51
C ASP A 273 0.12 2.92 -33.68
N VAL A 274 -0.35 1.70 -33.95
CA VAL A 274 0.52 0.52 -34.12
C VAL A 274 1.30 0.66 -35.44
N GLY A 275 2.45 1.34 -35.36
CA GLY A 275 3.34 1.57 -36.50
C GLY A 275 3.96 2.97 -36.54
N SER A 276 3.45 3.91 -35.74
CA SER A 276 3.94 5.28 -35.63
C SER A 276 4.07 5.69 -34.16
N GLN A 277 5.10 6.46 -33.83
CA GLN A 277 5.22 7.08 -32.51
C GLN A 277 4.48 8.42 -32.42
N TYR A 278 3.74 8.78 -33.47
CA TYR A 278 3.06 10.04 -33.64
C TYR A 278 1.63 9.84 -34.15
N VAL A 279 0.72 10.72 -33.75
CA VAL A 279 -0.54 10.94 -34.45
C VAL A 279 -0.48 12.30 -35.16
N TYR A 280 -1.06 12.38 -36.35
CA TYR A 280 -1.10 13.58 -37.19
C TYR A 280 -2.49 14.21 -37.16
N GLY A 281 -2.58 15.51 -37.46
CA GLY A 281 -3.86 16.20 -37.64
C GLY A 281 -4.71 15.54 -38.72
N GLY A 282 -6.03 15.71 -38.63
CA GLY A 282 -6.98 15.03 -39.51
C GLY A 282 -7.18 13.53 -39.23
N HIS A 283 -6.54 12.97 -38.19
CA HIS A 283 -6.76 11.57 -37.81
C HIS A 283 -8.21 11.26 -37.43
N GLU A 284 -8.61 9.99 -37.52
CA GLU A 284 -9.93 9.57 -37.04
C GLU A 284 -10.05 9.77 -35.52
N LEU A 285 -11.20 10.29 -35.06
CA LEU A 285 -11.40 10.58 -33.64
C LEU A 285 -11.37 9.31 -32.77
N TYR A 286 -11.81 8.17 -33.32
CA TYR A 286 -11.96 6.91 -32.59
C TYR A 286 -10.90 5.87 -32.98
N LEU A 287 -9.65 6.31 -33.18
CA LEU A 287 -8.52 5.40 -33.29
C LEU A 287 -8.29 4.63 -31.99
N ASN A 288 -7.55 3.52 -32.11
CA ASN A 288 -7.10 2.76 -30.95
C ASN A 288 -6.35 3.66 -29.97
N ALA A 289 -6.52 3.38 -28.69
CA ALA A 289 -5.92 4.14 -27.59
C ALA A 289 -5.50 3.17 -26.48
N LYS A 290 -4.52 3.59 -25.69
CA LYS A 290 -4.09 2.85 -24.50
C LYS A 290 -3.59 3.80 -23.42
N ILE A 291 -3.42 3.24 -22.23
CA ILE A 291 -2.80 3.94 -21.11
C ILE A 291 -1.30 3.64 -21.13
N TYR A 292 -0.49 4.70 -21.20
CA TYR A 292 0.96 4.64 -21.04
C TYR A 292 1.33 4.94 -19.59
N THR A 293 2.34 4.24 -19.08
CA THR A 293 2.89 4.48 -17.75
C THR A 293 4.17 5.32 -17.83
N TYR A 294 4.41 6.16 -16.82
CA TYR A 294 5.62 6.94 -16.67
C TYR A 294 5.90 7.28 -15.20
N GLY A 295 7.09 7.83 -14.92
CA GLY A 295 7.52 8.09 -13.55
C GLY A 295 8.05 6.83 -12.87
N VAL A 296 7.77 6.68 -11.57
CA VAL A 296 8.16 5.50 -10.78
C VAL A 296 7.18 4.34 -10.99
N GLU A 297 7.59 3.11 -10.72
CA GLU A 297 6.70 1.93 -10.83
C GLU A 297 5.61 1.93 -9.75
N ARG A 298 5.97 2.41 -8.55
CA ARG A 298 5.16 2.45 -7.34
C ARG A 298 5.65 3.55 -6.41
N ARG A 299 4.81 3.98 -5.47
CA ARG A 299 5.24 4.83 -4.34
C ARG A 299 6.18 4.06 -3.42
N ASP A 300 7.22 4.72 -2.94
CA ASP A 300 8.17 4.16 -1.97
C ASP A 300 7.78 4.55 -0.54
N TYR A 301 7.39 3.56 0.27
CA TYR A 301 7.01 3.79 1.67
C TYR A 301 8.16 4.29 2.54
N ASN A 302 9.42 4.08 2.14
CA ASN A 302 10.58 4.56 2.89
C ASN A 302 10.75 6.09 2.80
N LEU A 303 10.12 6.73 1.82
CA LEU A 303 10.15 8.18 1.62
C LEU A 303 8.96 8.89 2.29
N ASP A 304 8.06 8.15 2.93
CA ASP A 304 6.90 8.75 3.56
C ASP A 304 7.28 9.48 4.87
N GLU A 305 7.11 10.80 4.87
CA GLU A 305 7.29 11.62 6.07
C GLU A 305 6.02 11.61 6.93
N TYR A 306 6.07 10.86 8.03
CA TYR A 306 4.98 10.85 9.02
C TYR A 306 5.30 11.76 10.21
N PRO A 307 4.35 12.58 10.68
CA PRO A 307 4.53 13.38 11.89
C PRO A 307 4.70 12.46 13.10
N ASP A 308 5.64 12.80 13.98
CA ASP A 308 5.98 12.02 15.19
C ASP A 308 4.85 12.00 16.25
N GLU A 309 3.77 12.77 16.05
CA GLU A 309 2.70 13.00 17.04
C GLU A 309 1.41 12.19 16.80
N LEU A 310 1.48 10.98 16.24
CA LEU A 310 0.33 10.05 16.24
C LEU A 310 0.19 9.26 17.55
N HIS A 311 0.79 9.73 18.65
CA HIS A 311 0.49 9.26 20.01
C HIS A 311 -0.85 9.86 20.47
N GLY A 312 -1.95 9.26 19.99
CA GLY A 312 -3.30 9.53 20.46
C GLY A 312 -3.57 8.75 21.75
N ARG A 313 -3.95 9.49 22.79
CA ARG A 313 -4.42 9.04 24.11
C ARG A 313 -5.51 7.97 24.08
#